data_AF-A0A920JQQ9-F1
#
_entry.id   AF-A0A920JQQ9-F1
#
_cell.length_a   1.000
_cell.length_b   1.000
_cell.length_c   1.000
_cell.angle_alpha   90.00
_cell.angle_beta   90.00
_cell.angle_gamma   90.00
#
_symmetry.space_group_name_H-M   'P 1'
#
loop_
_entity.id
_entity.type
_entity.pdbx_description
1 polymer ?
#
loop_
_entity_poly.entity_id
_entity_poly.type
_entity_poly.pdbx_seq_one_letter_code
_entity_poly.pdbx_strand_id
1 'polypeptide(L)'
;MIKYDVIIIGAGCSGLSLAYRLLNTNKKVCVIEKFSKNKRIPKTWSYWNVYDHPFKNLEINRLSELFVRNDSMVKIDCANNTYNSIDSLDFDKYIFIR
;
A
#
# COMPACT_ATOMS: atom_id res chain seq x y z
N MET A 1 20.32 -13.92 21.30
CA MET A 1 19.98 -13.91 19.87
C MET A 1 18.55 -13.40 19.73
N ILE A 2 18.31 -12.32 18.99
CA ILE A 2 16.96 -11.80 18.77
C ILE A 2 16.22 -12.76 17.84
N LYS A 3 15.02 -13.20 18.23
CA LYS A 3 14.15 -14.06 17.41
C LYS A 3 12.96 -13.25 16.90
N TYR A 4 12.67 -13.40 15.61
CA TYR A 4 11.50 -12.84 14.95
C TYR A 4 10.62 -14.00 14.46
N ASP A 5 9.31 -13.83 14.55
CA ASP A 5 8.35 -14.79 14.01
C ASP A 5 8.15 -14.60 12.50
N VAL A 6 8.33 -13.36 12.02
CA VAL A 6 8.20 -13.00 10.61
C VAL A 6 9.33 -12.07 10.21
N ILE A 7 10.03 -12.40 9.11
CA ILE A 7 10.98 -11.52 8.46
C ILE A 7 10.41 -11.14 7.10
N ILE A 8 10.23 -9.85 6.87
CA ILE A 8 9.73 -9.27 5.61
C ILE A 8 10.93 -8.65 4.89
N ILE A 9 11.20 -9.10 3.68
CA ILE A 9 12.24 -8.56 2.82
C ILE A 9 11.59 -7.58 1.84
N GLY A 10 11.96 -6.31 1.96
CA GLY A 10 11.42 -5.19 1.19
C GLY A 10 10.46 -4.33 2.03
N ALA A 11 10.82 -3.06 2.24
CA ALA A 11 9.95 -2.07 2.86
C ALA A 11 9.21 -1.28 1.77
N GLY A 12 8.58 -1.94 0.82
CA GLY A 12 7.69 -1.32 -0.18
C GLY A 12 6.24 -1.25 0.29
N CYS A 13 5.30 -0.95 -0.61
CA CYS A 13 3.86 -0.95 -0.34
C CYS A 13 3.39 -2.27 0.29
N SER A 14 3.71 -3.40 -0.33
CA SER A 14 3.29 -4.72 0.12
C SER A 14 3.89 -5.08 1.49
N GLY A 15 5.21 -4.93 1.64
CA GLY A 15 5.92 -5.28 2.87
C GLY A 15 5.47 -4.44 4.07
N LEU A 16 5.34 -3.12 3.90
CA LEU A 16 4.85 -2.25 4.97
C LEU A 16 3.35 -2.42 5.23
N SER A 17 2.53 -2.70 4.22
CA SER A 17 1.11 -3.02 4.43
C SER A 17 0.93 -4.32 5.21
N LEU A 18 1.77 -5.33 4.95
CA LEU A 18 1.78 -6.57 5.72
C LEU A 18 2.26 -6.31 7.15
N ALA A 19 3.38 -5.60 7.32
CA ALA A 19 3.89 -5.24 8.65
C ALA A 19 2.84 -4.49 9.48
N TYR A 20 2.15 -3.52 8.87
CA TYR A 20 1.08 -2.76 9.50
C TYR A 20 -0.05 -3.64 10.03
N ARG A 21 -0.52 -4.62 9.24
CA ARG A 21 -1.57 -5.54 9.66
C ARG A 21 -1.13 -6.46 10.79
N LEU A 22 0.16 -6.82 10.82
CA LEU A 22 0.74 -7.65 11.86
C LEU A 22 0.97 -6.90 13.18
N LEU A 23 0.91 -5.57 13.21
CA LEU A 23 1.04 -4.78 14.45
C LEU A 23 0.03 -5.17 15.53
N ASN A 24 -1.18 -5.58 15.11
CA ASN A 24 -2.26 -5.99 16.04
C ASN A 24 -2.18 -7.47 16.42
N THR A 25 -1.03 -8.11 16.22
CA THR A 25 -0.81 -9.52 16.56
C THR A 25 0.36 -9.66 17.52
N ASN A 26 0.49 -10.82 18.17
CA ASN A 26 1.61 -11.10 19.08
C ASN A 26 2.91 -11.52 18.34
N LYS A 27 3.00 -11.28 17.02
CA LYS A 27 4.15 -11.68 16.21
C LYS A 27 5.27 -10.62 16.27
N LYS A 28 6.49 -11.07 16.51
CA LYS A 28 7.71 -10.24 16.38
C LYS A 28 8.08 -10.15 14.90
N VAL A 29 7.92 -8.97 14.32
CA VAL A 29 8.17 -8.72 12.90
C VAL A 29 9.46 -7.94 12.70
N CYS A 30 10.31 -8.39 11.78
CA CYS A 30 11.45 -7.66 11.27
C CYS A 30 11.21 -7.30 9.80
N VAL A 31 11.42 -6.03 9.43
CA VAL A 31 11.40 -5.59 8.03
C VAL A 31 12.82 -5.19 7.62
N ILE A 32 13.31 -5.77 6.53
CA ILE A 32 14.65 -5.53 6.01
C ILE A 32 14.51 -4.86 4.64
N GLU A 33 15.20 -3.75 4.44
CA GLU A 33 15.23 -3.03 3.16
C GLU A 33 16.67 -2.75 2.75
N LYS A 34 16.96 -2.93 1.46
CA LYS A 34 18.30 -2.73 0.88
C LYS A 34 18.67 -1.25 0.86
N PHE A 35 17.70 -0.37 0.61
CA PHE A 35 17.94 1.06 0.44
C PHE A 35 17.47 1.87 1.65
N SER A 36 18.21 2.93 1.95
CA SER A 36 17.82 3.89 2.98
C SER A 36 16.53 4.62 2.61
N LYS A 37 15.75 5.03 3.61
CA LYS A 37 14.45 5.73 3.44
C LYS A 37 14.56 6.97 2.54
N ASN A 38 15.67 7.70 2.59
CA ASN A 38 15.92 8.88 1.76
C ASN A 38 16.12 8.58 0.26
N LYS A 39 16.29 7.31 -0.14
CA LYS A 39 16.39 6.89 -1.56
C LYS A 39 15.04 6.46 -2.14
N ARG A 40 13.94 6.63 -1.40
CA ARG A 40 12.61 6.30 -1.89
C ARG A 40 12.17 7.30 -2.97
N ILE A 41 11.76 6.76 -4.10
CA ILE A 41 11.14 7.51 -5.19
C ILE A 41 9.65 7.61 -4.89
N PRO A 42 9.04 8.82 -4.92
CA PRO A 42 7.59 8.99 -4.78
C PRO A 42 6.82 8.19 -5.83
N LYS A 43 5.73 7.57 -5.41
CA LYS A 43 4.85 6.74 -6.22
C LYS A 43 3.39 7.01 -5.85
N THR A 44 2.50 6.67 -6.77
CA THR A 44 1.08 6.47 -6.48
C THR A 44 0.85 4.99 -6.24
N TRP A 45 0.22 4.65 -5.13
CA TRP A 45 -0.24 3.28 -4.90
C TRP A 45 -1.73 3.23 -5.08
N SER A 46 -2.22 2.14 -5.64
CA SER A 46 -3.65 1.99 -5.91
C SER A 46 -4.13 0.61 -5.52
N TYR A 47 -5.38 0.53 -5.11
CA TYR A 47 -6.03 -0.69 -4.67
C TYR A 47 -7.51 -0.69 -5.07
N TRP A 48 -8.06 -1.90 -5.14
CA TRP A 48 -9.50 -2.10 -5.27
C TRP A 48 -10.16 -1.96 -3.89
N ASN A 49 -11.13 -1.06 -3.77
CA ASN A 49 -11.89 -0.83 -2.55
C ASN A 49 -12.97 -1.91 -2.34
N VAL A 50 -12.52 -3.15 -2.11
CA VAL A 50 -13.36 -4.35 -1.92
C VAL A 50 -13.58 -4.72 -0.45
N TYR A 51 -12.90 -4.03 0.47
CA TYR A 51 -13.08 -4.11 1.92
C TYR A 51 -12.67 -2.78 2.56
N ASP A 52 -12.97 -2.60 3.85
CA ASP A 52 -12.58 -1.38 4.57
C ASP A 52 -11.05 -1.30 4.74
N HIS A 53 -10.42 -0.49 3.89
CA HIS A 53 -8.97 -0.41 3.80
C HIS A 53 -8.40 0.42 4.97
N PRO A 54 -7.34 -0.05 5.67
CA PRO A 54 -6.77 0.68 6.80
C PRO A 54 -6.15 2.04 6.44
N PHE A 55 -6.04 2.36 5.16
CA PHE A 55 -5.47 3.61 4.64
C PHE A 55 -6.49 4.45 3.87
N LYS A 56 -7.79 4.17 4.04
CA LYS A 56 -8.88 4.90 3.38
C LYS A 56 -8.84 6.40 3.64
N ASN A 57 -8.37 6.81 4.82
CA ASN A 57 -8.18 8.21 5.19
C ASN A 57 -7.03 8.91 4.43
N LEU A 58 -6.24 8.18 3.65
CA LEU A 58 -5.15 8.72 2.83
C LEU A 58 -5.50 8.76 1.33
N GLU A 59 -6.75 8.44 0.97
CA GLU A 59 -7.20 8.42 -0.42
C GLU A 59 -7.11 9.82 -1.05
N ILE A 60 -6.34 9.91 -2.14
CA ILE A 60 -6.19 11.13 -2.95
C ILE A 60 -7.06 11.09 -4.21
N ASN A 61 -7.54 9.89 -4.59
CA ASN A 61 -8.41 9.69 -5.75
C ASN A 61 -9.26 8.43 -5.59
N ARG A 62 -10.46 8.45 -6.19
CA ARG A 62 -11.43 7.34 -6.22
C ARG A 62 -12.04 7.24 -7.62
N LEU A 63 -11.70 6.18 -8.34
CA LEU A 63 -12.19 5.95 -9.70
C LEU A 63 -13.32 4.91 -9.68
N SER A 64 -14.50 5.32 -10.15
CA SER A 64 -15.63 4.42 -10.44
C SER A 64 -15.58 3.84 -11.84
N GLU A 65 -14.70 4.37 -12.70
CA GLU A 65 -14.50 3.93 -14.07
C GLU A 65 -13.01 3.97 -14.41
N LEU A 66 -12.53 2.96 -15.14
CA LEU A 66 -11.15 2.89 -15.63
C LEU A 66 -11.16 2.70 -17.15
N PHE A 67 -10.11 3.20 -17.80
CA PHE A 67 -9.89 2.98 -19.22
C PHE A 67 -8.55 2.28 -19.42
N VAL A 68 -8.59 1.12 -20.05
CA VAL A 68 -7.39 0.37 -20.44
C VAL A 68 -7.22 0.54 -21.95
N ARG A 69 -6.10 1.12 -22.36
CA ARG A 69 -5.81 1.42 -23.76
C ARG A 69 -4.60 0.62 -24.25
N ASN A 70 -4.80 -0.08 -25.35
CA ASN A 70 -3.75 -0.55 -26.24
C ASN A 70 -4.11 -0.07 -27.68
N ASP A 71 -4.15 -0.97 -28.67
CA ASP A 71 -4.65 -0.69 -30.02
C ASP A 71 -6.15 -0.34 -30.04
N SER A 72 -6.87 -0.73 -28.99
CA SER A 72 -8.25 -0.35 -28.70
C SER A 72 -8.38 0.15 -27.26
N MET A 73 -9.49 0.82 -26.95
CA MET A 73 -9.81 1.33 -25.62
C MET A 73 -10.96 0.52 -25.01
N VAL A 74 -10.75 -0.04 -23.83
CA VAL A 74 -11.76 -0.75 -23.06
C VAL A 74 -12.10 0.07 -21.80
N LYS A 75 -13.39 0.30 -21.59
CA LYS A 75 -13.92 0.89 -20.36
C LYS A 75 -14.25 -0.23 -19.37
N ILE A 76 -13.79 -0.07 -18.13
CA ILE A 76 -14.11 -0.94 -17.00
C ILE A 76 -14.97 -0.13 -16.04
N ASP A 77 -16.21 -0.56 -15.82
CA ASP A 77 -17.07 -0.03 -14.75
C ASP A 77 -16.69 -0.72 -13.44
N CYS A 78 -16.32 0.09 -12.44
CA CYS A 78 -15.98 -0.35 -11.11
C CYS A 78 -16.66 0.47 -10.02
N ALA A 79 -17.86 1.01 -10.27
CA ALA A 79 -18.60 1.81 -9.29
C ALA A 79 -18.83 1.08 -7.96
N ASN A 80 -19.04 -0.24 -8.00
CA ASN A 80 -19.25 -1.07 -6.81
C ASN A 80 -17.96 -1.34 -6.02
N ASN A 81 -16.82 -1.37 -6.68
CA ASN A 81 -15.50 -1.66 -6.10
C ASN A 81 -14.49 -0.68 -6.69
N THR A 82 -14.55 0.57 -6.23
CA THR A 82 -13.77 1.65 -6.84
C THR A 82 -12.28 1.39 -6.77
N TYR A 83 -11.55 1.86 -7.78
CA TYR A 83 -10.09 1.82 -7.78
C TYR A 83 -9.56 3.12 -7.17
N ASN A 84 -9.00 2.99 -5.98
CA ASN A 84 -8.60 4.15 -5.16
C ASN A 84 -7.09 4.28 -5.17
N SER A 85 -6.61 5.52 -5.05
CA SER A 85 -5.18 5.81 -5.02
C SER A 85 -4.79 6.57 -3.77
N ILE A 86 -3.58 6.31 -3.27
CA ILE A 86 -2.93 7.01 -2.16
C ILE A 86 -1.54 7.50 -2.59
N ASP A 87 -1.10 8.61 -2.00
CA ASP A 87 0.26 9.11 -2.17
C ASP A 87 1.25 8.33 -1.29
N SER A 88 2.35 7.86 -1.88
CA SER A 88 3.34 7.07 -1.14
C SER A 88 4.05 7.84 -0.02
N LEU A 89 4.18 9.16 -0.12
CA LEU A 89 4.83 9.97 0.92
C LEU A 89 3.89 10.13 2.11
N ASP A 90 2.59 10.31 1.86
CA ASP A 90 1.59 10.35 2.93
C ASP A 90 1.39 8.98 3.58
N PHE A 91 1.44 7.91 2.80
CA PHE A 91 1.54 6.55 3.35
C PHE A 91 2.77 6.40 4.26
N ASP A 92 3.96 6.82 3.81
CA ASP A 92 5.17 6.70 4.61
C ASP A 92 5.10 7.50 5.89
N LYS A 93 4.55 8.72 5.85
CA LYS A 93 4.30 9.51 7.06
C LYS A 93 3.36 8.75 7.99
N TYR A 94 2.27 8.20 7.48
CA TYR A 94 1.30 7.44 8.27
C TYR A 94 1.90 6.19 8.92
N ILE A 95 2.80 5.48 8.23
CA ILE A 95 3.45 4.28 8.76
C ILE A 95 4.56 4.61 9.77
N PHE A 96 5.39 5.63 9.50
CA PHE A 96 6.60 5.88 10.28
C PHE A 96 6.47 6.93 11.39
N ILE A 97 5.42 7.77 11.38
CA ILE A 97 5.18 8.83 12.38
C ILE A 97 4.11 8.40 13.40
N ARG A 98 3.58 7.19 13.25
CA ARG A 98 2.63 6.61 14.19
C ARG A 98 3.23 6.39 15.58
#